data_AF-A0A496PPC5-F1
#
_entry.id   AF-A0A496PPC5-F1
#
_cell.length_a   1.000
_cell.length_b   1.000
_cell.length_c   1.000
_cell.angle_alpha   90.00
_cell.angle_beta   90.00
_cell.angle_gamma   90.00
#
_symmetry.space_group_name_H-M   'P 1'
#
loop_
_entity.id
_entity.type
_entity.pdbx_description
1 polymer ?
#
loop_
_entity_poly.entity_id
_entity_poly.type
_entity_poly.pdbx_seq_one_letter_code
_entity_poly.pdbx_strand_id
1 'polypeptide(L)'
;VRASISIPGIFTPVRNNGRILVDGGLVNPVPVSVVREMGADFVIAVDLSHGIVGRKESIQDTPPELGVSHLRKENQLVTKKKNRILEALNNRLAAIDFSALSWTKHSPDVEPLPSIFDVMTSSINIMEAQISATRLKADPPDLLIRPNLSHIKFLEFNRASEAIAEGYDETKCRLAMLPMRRE
;
A
#
# COMPACT_ATOMS: atom_id res chain seq x y z
N VAL A 1 -17.02 4.73 0.93
CA VAL A 1 -15.95 3.91 0.31
C VAL A 1 -14.80 4.75 -0.26
N ARG A 2 -14.99 5.57 -1.33
CA ARG A 2 -13.90 6.34 -1.99
C ARG A 2 -12.93 7.04 -1.04
N ALA A 3 -13.43 7.79 -0.04
CA ALA A 3 -12.57 8.47 0.94
C ALA A 3 -11.70 7.51 1.76
N SER A 4 -12.23 6.34 2.11
CA SER A 4 -11.56 5.33 2.94
C SER A 4 -10.47 4.56 2.21
N ILE A 5 -10.43 4.62 0.87
CA ILE A 5 -9.42 3.96 0.01
C ILE A 5 -8.49 4.99 -0.65
N SER A 6 -8.41 6.21 -0.11
CA SER A 6 -7.64 7.33 -0.70
C SER A 6 -6.19 7.32 -0.21
N ILE A 7 -5.46 6.29 -0.64
CA ILE A 7 -4.08 6.04 -0.23
C ILE A 7 -3.15 7.15 -0.74
N PRO A 8 -2.40 7.83 0.16
CA PRO A 8 -1.45 8.87 -0.24
C PRO A 8 -0.43 8.36 -1.25
N GLY A 9 -0.19 9.13 -2.31
CA GLY A 9 0.72 8.77 -3.39
C GLY A 9 0.08 7.94 -4.52
N ILE A 10 -1.10 7.35 -4.29
CA ILE A 10 -1.81 6.54 -5.30
C ILE A 10 -3.11 7.23 -5.73
N PHE A 11 -3.90 7.70 -4.77
CA PHE A 11 -5.19 8.33 -5.02
C PHE A 11 -5.26 9.74 -4.46
N THR A 12 -5.97 10.62 -5.17
CA THR A 12 -6.20 11.99 -4.70
C THR A 12 -7.09 11.99 -3.45
N PRO A 13 -6.73 12.75 -2.40
CA PRO A 13 -7.58 12.91 -1.21
C PRO A 13 -9.00 13.36 -1.54
N VAL A 14 -9.97 12.97 -0.72
CA VAL A 14 -11.38 13.26 -0.93
C VAL A 14 -11.83 14.40 -0.04
N ARG A 15 -12.47 15.43 -0.61
CA ARG A 15 -13.18 16.44 0.17
C ARG A 15 -14.57 15.93 0.54
N ASN A 16 -14.88 15.90 1.83
CA ASN A 16 -16.20 15.53 2.33
C ASN A 16 -16.52 16.32 3.62
N ASN A 17 -17.71 16.92 3.70
CA ASN A 17 -18.16 17.73 4.84
C ASN A 17 -17.10 18.74 5.33
N GLY A 18 -16.51 19.50 4.39
CA GLY A 18 -15.49 20.51 4.70
C GLY A 18 -14.12 19.97 5.12
N ARG A 19 -13.92 18.65 5.16
CA ARG A 19 -12.65 18.00 5.52
C ARG A 19 -11.98 17.37 4.31
N ILE A 20 -10.65 17.33 4.34
CA ILE A 20 -9.85 16.55 3.38
C ILE A 20 -9.56 15.20 4.05
N LEU A 21 -9.97 14.12 3.40
CA LEU A 21 -9.87 12.75 3.91
C LEU A 21 -8.87 11.95 3.07
N VAL A 22 -8.09 11.12 3.77
CA VAL A 22 -7.19 10.12 3.22
C VAL A 22 -7.62 8.74 3.71
N ASP A 23 -6.89 7.72 3.29
CA ASP A 23 -7.10 6.33 3.69
C ASP A 23 -7.26 6.12 5.21
N GLY A 24 -8.18 5.21 5.58
CA GLY A 24 -8.49 4.90 6.97
C GLY A 24 -7.47 3.98 7.65
N GLY A 25 -6.68 3.21 6.86
CA GLY A 25 -5.62 2.33 7.33
C GLY A 25 -4.56 3.07 8.15
N LEU A 26 -4.32 4.34 7.83
CA LEU A 26 -3.41 5.22 8.56
C LEU A 26 -3.86 5.54 10.00
N VAL A 27 -5.09 5.21 10.39
CA VAL A 27 -5.67 5.56 11.70
C VAL A 27 -6.24 4.32 12.42
N ASN A 28 -6.99 3.50 11.71
CA ASN A 28 -7.66 2.33 12.26
C ASN A 28 -7.82 1.24 11.18
N PRO A 29 -6.74 0.50 10.85
CA PRO A 29 -6.75 -0.48 9.76
C PRO A 29 -7.65 -1.68 10.04
N VAL A 30 -7.80 -2.08 11.32
CA VAL A 30 -8.68 -3.17 11.74
C VAL A 30 -9.63 -2.66 12.85
N PRO A 31 -10.81 -2.11 12.50
CA PRO A 31 -11.64 -1.32 13.41
C PRO A 31 -12.55 -2.18 14.32
N VAL A 32 -11.96 -3.06 15.13
CA VAL A 32 -12.69 -3.96 16.05
C VAL A 32 -13.61 -3.20 17.00
N SER A 33 -13.09 -2.15 17.65
CA SER A 33 -13.85 -1.35 18.61
C SER A 33 -15.09 -0.69 17.99
N VAL A 34 -14.96 -0.16 16.78
CA VAL A 34 -16.08 0.47 16.05
C VAL A 34 -17.20 -0.54 15.81
N VAL A 35 -16.86 -1.77 15.40
CA VAL A 35 -17.86 -2.83 15.17
C VAL A 35 -18.54 -3.26 16.48
N ARG A 36 -17.80 -3.29 17.59
CA ARG A 36 -18.37 -3.56 18.92
C ARG A 36 -19.32 -2.45 19.37
N GLU A 37 -18.93 -1.19 19.18
CA GLU A 37 -19.78 -0.02 19.47
C GLU A 37 -21.07 -0.02 18.65
N MET A 38 -21.05 -0.60 17.44
CA MET A 38 -22.24 -0.81 16.62
C MET A 38 -23.17 -1.93 17.14
N GLY A 39 -22.80 -2.63 18.23
CA GLY A 39 -23.63 -3.63 18.90
C GLY A 39 -23.37 -5.08 18.50
N ALA A 40 -22.19 -5.39 17.94
CA ALA A 40 -21.85 -6.76 17.59
C ALA A 40 -21.55 -7.62 18.84
N ASP A 41 -22.24 -8.76 18.98
CA ASP A 41 -22.00 -9.75 20.05
C ASP A 41 -20.75 -10.61 19.79
N PHE A 42 -20.34 -10.71 18.53
CA PHE A 42 -19.19 -11.52 18.11
C PHE A 42 -18.51 -10.83 16.93
N VAL A 43 -17.22 -10.57 17.05
CA VAL A 43 -16.43 -9.86 16.05
C VAL A 43 -15.38 -10.77 15.43
N ILE A 44 -15.49 -10.94 14.12
CA ILE A 44 -14.47 -11.57 13.29
C ILE A 44 -13.66 -10.46 12.64
N ALA A 45 -12.36 -10.40 12.94
CA ALA A 45 -11.43 -9.48 12.33
C ALA A 45 -10.55 -10.18 11.30
N VAL A 46 -10.29 -9.49 10.19
CA VAL A 46 -9.35 -9.93 9.15
C VAL A 46 -8.23 -8.90 9.10
N ASP A 47 -7.00 -9.32 9.38
CA ASP A 47 -5.82 -8.46 9.42
C ASP A 47 -4.84 -8.89 8.32
N LEU A 48 -4.71 -8.06 7.29
CA LEU A 48 -3.87 -8.32 6.12
C LEU A 48 -2.45 -7.77 6.29
N SER A 49 -2.20 -6.93 7.30
CA SER A 49 -0.90 -6.27 7.50
C SER A 49 0.14 -7.19 8.17
N HIS A 50 -0.24 -8.41 8.54
CA HIS A 50 0.61 -9.34 9.26
C HIS A 50 1.74 -9.89 8.36
N GLY A 51 2.98 -9.81 8.84
CA GLY A 51 4.14 -10.39 8.14
C GLY A 51 4.69 -9.55 6.98
N ILE A 52 4.05 -8.44 6.61
CA ILE A 52 4.54 -7.50 5.59
C ILE A 52 5.83 -6.80 6.06
N VAL A 53 5.95 -6.57 7.37
CA VAL A 53 7.12 -5.94 8.00
C VAL A 53 7.98 -7.04 8.62
N GLY A 54 9.09 -7.42 7.97
CA GLY A 54 10.09 -8.29 8.59
C GLY A 54 10.65 -9.42 7.72
N ARG A 55 10.15 -9.64 6.50
CA ARG A 55 10.80 -10.55 5.55
C ARG A 55 11.69 -9.77 4.59
N LYS A 56 12.98 -10.07 4.65
CA LYS A 56 13.97 -9.70 3.62
C LYS A 56 13.70 -10.58 2.40
N GLU A 57 12.65 -10.29 1.63
CA GLU A 57 12.44 -10.95 0.35
C GLU A 57 13.51 -10.45 -0.62
N SER A 58 14.28 -11.38 -1.16
CA SER A 58 15.27 -11.13 -2.21
C SER A 58 14.58 -10.36 -3.33
N ILE A 59 15.13 -9.19 -3.66
CA ILE A 59 14.79 -8.42 -4.85
C ILE A 59 14.97 -9.36 -6.05
N GLN A 60 13.90 -10.03 -6.49
CA GLN A 60 13.82 -10.59 -7.82
C GLN A 60 13.08 -9.55 -8.65
N ASP A 61 13.90 -8.86 -9.45
CA ASP A 61 13.51 -7.81 -10.36
C ASP A 61 12.45 -8.31 -11.35
N THR A 62 11.30 -7.65 -11.36
CA THR A 62 10.62 -7.39 -12.63
C THR A 62 10.09 -5.97 -12.55
N PRO A 63 10.65 -5.03 -13.33
CA PRO A 63 10.09 -3.70 -13.45
C PRO A 63 8.63 -3.82 -13.91
N PRO A 64 7.69 -3.01 -13.40
CA PRO A 64 6.40 -2.89 -14.05
C PRO A 64 6.63 -2.26 -15.43
N GLU A 65 6.52 -3.06 -16.49
CA GLU A 65 6.38 -2.55 -17.84
C GLU A 65 5.04 -1.79 -17.92
N LEU A 66 5.10 -0.50 -17.56
CA LEU A 66 4.12 0.48 -17.99
C LEU A 66 4.25 0.59 -19.51
N GLY A 67 3.49 -0.26 -20.21
CA GLY A 67 3.38 -0.29 -21.65
C GLY A 67 2.98 1.08 -22.20
N VAL A 68 3.97 1.83 -22.69
CA VAL A 68 3.77 2.94 -23.63
C VAL A 68 4.59 2.64 -24.87
N SER A 69 4.28 1.51 -25.50
CA SER A 69 4.78 1.11 -26.81
C SER A 69 3.62 1.07 -27.79
N HIS A 70 2.96 2.19 -28.04
CA HIS A 70 2.25 2.48 -29.29
C HIS A 70 1.78 3.94 -29.25
N LEU A 71 2.50 4.81 -29.96
CA LEU A 71 1.99 5.97 -30.74
C LEU A 71 3.21 6.75 -31.25
N ARG A 72 3.90 6.13 -32.21
CA ARG A 72 4.84 6.80 -33.09
C ARG A 72 4.07 7.18 -34.36
N LYS A 73 3.57 8.42 -34.44
CA LYS A 73 3.47 9.26 -35.65
C LYS A 73 2.59 10.50 -35.40
N GLU A 74 3.01 11.61 -36.03
CA GLU A 74 2.28 12.87 -36.25
C GLU A 74 2.11 13.83 -35.06
N ASN A 75 3.04 14.78 -34.92
CA ASN A 75 2.82 16.17 -35.35
C ASN A 75 4.03 17.05 -34.98
N GLN A 76 4.92 17.24 -35.95
CA GLN A 76 5.68 18.49 -36.09
C GLN A 76 4.65 19.60 -36.34
N LEU A 77 4.86 20.80 -35.76
CA LEU A 77 4.10 22.06 -35.95
C LEU A 77 3.03 22.44 -34.90
N VAL A 78 3.35 22.48 -33.59
CA VAL A 78 2.71 23.46 -32.66
C VAL A 78 3.72 24.00 -31.62
N THR A 79 4.59 24.88 -32.12
CA THR A 79 4.95 26.21 -31.57
C THR A 79 5.11 26.44 -30.05
N LYS A 80 6.37 26.37 -29.62
CA LYS A 80 7.15 27.47 -28.96
C LYS A 80 6.72 28.08 -27.60
N LYS A 81 5.58 27.73 -26.98
CA LYS A 81 5.15 28.32 -25.69
C LYS A 81 5.24 27.40 -24.46
N LYS A 82 5.42 26.09 -24.65
CA LYS A 82 5.49 25.09 -23.55
C LYS A 82 6.86 25.03 -22.82
N ASN A 83 7.91 25.62 -23.37
CA ASN A 83 9.26 25.47 -22.80
C ASN A 83 9.51 26.28 -21.52
N ARG A 84 8.81 27.41 -21.30
CA ARG A 84 9.02 28.23 -20.09
C ARG A 84 8.49 27.60 -18.79
N ILE A 85 7.40 26.82 -18.87
CA ILE A 85 6.82 26.17 -17.69
C ILE A 85 7.66 24.94 -17.31
N LEU A 86 8.14 24.21 -18.33
CA LEU A 86 9.09 23.11 -18.15
C LEU A 86 10.43 23.61 -17.60
N GLU A 87 10.97 24.73 -18.08
CA GLU A 87 12.18 25.36 -17.52
C GLU A 87 11.97 25.84 -16.08
N ALA A 88 10.81 26.43 -15.76
CA ALA A 88 10.51 26.89 -14.40
C ALA A 88 10.36 25.73 -13.40
N LEU A 89 9.84 24.58 -13.84
CA LEU A 89 9.79 23.35 -13.06
C LEU A 89 11.19 22.74 -12.88
N ASN A 90 11.99 22.69 -13.96
CA ASN A 90 13.34 22.15 -13.92
C ASN A 90 14.25 22.99 -12.99
N ASN A 91 14.12 24.32 -13.04
CA ASN A 91 14.87 25.23 -12.17
C ASN A 91 14.41 25.18 -10.70
N ARG A 92 13.15 24.79 -10.42
CA ARG A 92 12.66 24.59 -9.05
C ARG A 92 13.06 23.22 -8.48
N LEU A 93 13.21 22.21 -9.34
CA LEU A 93 13.71 20.89 -8.94
C LEU A 93 15.23 20.90 -8.75
N ALA A 94 15.97 21.69 -9.53
CA ALA A 94 17.41 21.88 -9.37
C ALA A 94 17.83 22.60 -8.07
N ALA A 95 16.90 23.29 -7.40
CA ALA A 95 17.14 23.91 -6.09
C ALA A 95 16.96 22.94 -4.91
N ILE A 96 16.40 21.75 -5.16
CA ILE A 96 16.45 20.65 -4.20
C ILE A 96 17.76 19.92 -4.49
N ASP A 97 18.77 20.22 -3.68
CA ASP A 97 20.11 19.66 -3.82
C ASP A 97 20.14 18.17 -3.46
N PHE A 98 19.64 17.34 -4.39
CA PHE A 98 19.81 15.90 -4.41
C PHE A 98 21.18 15.52 -5.01
N SER A 99 22.16 16.43 -5.10
CA SER A 99 23.47 16.13 -5.73
C SER A 99 24.33 15.14 -4.93
N ALA A 100 23.99 14.86 -3.66
CA ALA A 100 24.48 13.69 -2.92
C ALA A 100 24.04 12.34 -3.52
N LEU A 101 23.08 12.34 -4.45
CA LEU A 101 22.54 11.15 -5.13
C LEU A 101 23.20 10.84 -6.48
N SER A 102 24.26 11.58 -6.86
CA SER A 102 24.90 11.45 -8.20
C SER A 102 26.35 10.95 -8.19
N TRP A 103 26.86 10.49 -7.03
CA TRP A 103 28.14 9.79 -6.94
C TRP A 103 27.91 8.29 -6.84
N THR A 104 27.81 7.61 -7.99
CA THR A 104 28.52 6.35 -8.28
C THR A 104 28.17 5.87 -9.68
N LYS A 105 29.17 6.02 -10.57
CA LYS A 105 29.31 5.17 -11.76
C LYS A 105 29.41 3.70 -11.31
N HIS A 106 28.82 2.83 -12.13
CA HIS A 106 28.79 1.38 -12.07
C HIS A 106 29.88 0.71 -11.20
N SER A 107 29.49 0.24 -10.02
CA SER A 107 30.04 -0.95 -9.37
C SER A 107 28.94 -2.02 -9.39
N PRO A 108 29.25 -3.29 -9.72
CA PRO A 108 28.26 -4.35 -9.89
C PRO A 108 27.61 -4.83 -8.58
N ASP A 109 28.06 -4.34 -7.41
CA ASP A 109 27.66 -4.83 -6.08
C ASP A 109 26.81 -3.83 -5.26
N VAL A 110 26.27 -2.77 -5.86
CA VAL A 110 25.42 -1.81 -5.13
C VAL A 110 23.96 -2.12 -5.43
N GLU A 111 23.24 -2.64 -4.43
CA GLU A 111 21.78 -2.80 -4.52
C GLU A 111 21.14 -1.45 -4.91
N PRO A 112 20.28 -1.42 -5.95
CA PRO A 112 19.66 -0.18 -6.38
C PRO A 112 18.85 0.42 -5.23
N LEU A 113 19.00 1.73 -5.01
CA LEU A 113 18.24 2.43 -3.99
C LEU A 113 16.73 2.30 -4.29
N PRO A 114 15.89 2.07 -3.26
CA PRO A 114 14.44 1.95 -3.47
C PRO A 114 13.85 3.24 -4.00
N SER A 115 12.79 3.12 -4.82
CA SER A 115 12.07 4.29 -5.32
C SER A 115 11.43 5.04 -4.15
N ILE A 116 11.25 6.37 -4.29
CA ILE A 116 10.48 7.17 -3.33
C ILE A 116 9.09 6.57 -3.11
N PHE A 117 8.50 6.00 -4.17
CA PHE A 117 7.22 5.31 -4.09
C PHE A 117 7.28 4.05 -3.21
N ASP A 118 8.35 3.26 -3.33
CA ASP A 118 8.55 2.04 -2.55
C ASP A 118 8.78 2.38 -1.08
N VAL A 119 9.57 3.42 -0.81
CA VAL A 119 9.81 3.93 0.54
C VAL A 119 8.51 4.40 1.18
N MET A 120 7.69 5.17 0.44
CA MET A 120 6.39 5.65 0.92
C MET A 120 5.42 4.49 1.22
N THR A 121 5.25 3.56 0.29
CA THR A 121 4.34 2.41 0.46
C THR A 121 4.80 1.51 1.61
N SER A 122 6.11 1.25 1.71
CA SER A 122 6.69 0.49 2.82
C SER A 122 6.45 1.18 4.16
N SER A 123 6.59 2.51 4.22
CA SER A 123 6.32 3.29 5.44
C SER A 123 4.85 3.20 5.84
N ILE A 124 3.92 3.26 4.89
CA ILE A 124 2.48 3.08 5.14
C ILE A 124 2.22 1.67 5.71
N ASN A 125 2.73 0.62 5.06
CA ASN A 125 2.57 -0.75 5.53
C ASN A 125 3.12 -0.95 6.95
N ILE A 126 4.28 -0.33 7.26
CA ILE A 126 4.86 -0.36 8.61
C ILE A 126 3.95 0.32 9.63
N MET A 127 3.47 1.52 9.32
CA MET A 127 2.55 2.24 10.21
C MET A 127 1.26 1.45 10.42
N GLU A 128 0.65 0.93 9.36
CA GLU A 128 -0.56 0.12 9.44
C GLU A 128 -0.35 -1.14 10.30
N ALA A 129 0.74 -1.87 10.09
CA ALA A 129 1.06 -3.06 10.89
C ALA A 129 1.22 -2.71 12.38
N GLN A 130 1.90 -1.60 12.70
CA GLN A 130 2.11 -1.17 14.08
C GLN A 130 0.81 -0.68 14.74
N ILE A 131 -0.01 0.08 14.01
CA ILE A 131 -1.31 0.55 14.48
C ILE A 131 -2.25 -0.65 14.69
N SER A 132 -2.33 -1.56 13.71
CA SER A 132 -3.11 -2.81 13.78
C SER A 132 -2.70 -3.63 14.99
N ALA A 133 -1.40 -3.89 15.17
CA ALA A 133 -0.89 -4.67 16.30
C ALA A 133 -1.20 -4.02 17.66
N THR A 134 -1.14 -2.69 17.74
CA THR A 134 -1.47 -1.96 18.97
C THR A 134 -2.96 -2.00 19.26
N ARG A 135 -3.81 -1.76 18.26
CA ARG A 135 -5.27 -1.79 18.41
C ARG A 135 -5.81 -3.18 18.69
N LEU A 136 -5.34 -4.21 18.01
CA LEU A 136 -5.76 -5.60 18.25
C LEU A 136 -5.38 -6.11 19.65
N LYS A 137 -4.37 -5.51 20.29
CA LYS A 137 -4.06 -5.77 21.70
C LYS A 137 -5.00 -5.04 22.65
N ALA A 138 -5.38 -3.81 22.33
CA ALA A 138 -6.29 -3.01 23.14
C ALA A 138 -7.74 -3.52 23.03
N ASP A 139 -8.16 -3.82 21.81
CA ASP A 139 -9.50 -4.24 21.41
C ASP A 139 -9.40 -5.57 20.65
N PRO A 140 -9.24 -6.71 21.35
CA PRO A 140 -9.12 -8.01 20.69
C PRO A 140 -10.46 -8.45 20.09
N PRO A 141 -10.47 -9.00 18.86
CA PRO A 141 -11.64 -9.62 18.26
C PRO A 141 -11.87 -11.02 18.85
N ASP A 142 -13.07 -11.57 18.64
CA ASP A 142 -13.41 -12.92 19.08
C ASP A 142 -12.80 -14.00 18.17
N LEU A 143 -12.63 -13.66 16.89
CA LEU A 143 -11.86 -14.46 15.93
C LEU A 143 -10.97 -13.54 15.10
N LEU A 144 -9.68 -13.86 15.02
CA LEU A 144 -8.72 -13.15 14.18
C LEU A 144 -8.23 -14.06 13.05
N ILE A 145 -8.40 -13.59 11.82
CA ILE A 145 -7.98 -14.24 10.57
C ILE A 145 -6.80 -13.44 10.01
N ARG A 146 -5.68 -14.13 9.70
CA ARG A 146 -4.43 -13.51 9.23
C ARG A 146 -3.83 -14.32 8.06
N PRO A 147 -4.32 -14.12 6.83
CA PRO A 147 -3.75 -14.79 5.66
C PRO A 147 -2.29 -14.34 5.45
N ASN A 148 -1.43 -15.24 4.97
CA ASN A 148 -0.04 -14.90 4.68
C ASN A 148 0.09 -14.31 3.27
N LEU A 149 0.07 -12.98 3.19
CA LEU A 149 0.17 -12.23 1.95
C LEU A 149 1.48 -11.43 1.83
N SER A 150 2.50 -11.73 2.65
CA SER A 150 3.74 -10.93 2.73
C SER A 150 4.47 -10.79 1.39
N HIS A 151 4.30 -11.80 0.54
CA HIS A 151 4.95 -11.96 -0.76
C HIS A 151 4.15 -11.33 -1.91
N ILE A 152 2.95 -10.79 -1.66
CA ILE A 152 2.12 -10.10 -2.67
C ILE A 152 2.24 -8.59 -2.46
N LYS A 153 2.77 -7.89 -3.45
CA LYS A 153 2.92 -6.43 -3.37
C LYS A 153 1.60 -5.70 -3.59
N PHE A 154 1.54 -4.47 -3.12
CA PHE A 154 0.35 -3.62 -3.17
C PHE A 154 -0.28 -3.47 -4.57
N LEU A 155 0.54 -3.44 -5.64
CA LEU A 155 0.07 -3.23 -7.03
C LEU A 155 0.02 -4.53 -7.87
N GLU A 156 0.23 -5.71 -7.27
CA GLU A 156 0.23 -7.01 -7.98
C GLU A 156 -1.20 -7.56 -8.20
N PHE A 157 -2.04 -6.81 -8.92
CA PHE A 157 -3.43 -7.17 -9.17
C PHE A 157 -3.60 -8.49 -9.97
N ASN A 158 -2.58 -8.91 -10.70
CA ASN A 158 -2.55 -10.18 -11.42
C ASN A 158 -2.60 -11.40 -10.48
N ARG A 159 -2.27 -11.24 -9.20
CA ARG A 159 -2.25 -12.31 -8.18
C ARG A 159 -3.50 -12.33 -7.30
N ALA A 160 -4.56 -11.64 -7.70
CA ALA A 160 -5.81 -11.58 -6.94
C ALA A 160 -6.39 -12.97 -6.61
N SER A 161 -6.33 -13.93 -7.54
CA SER A 161 -6.85 -15.29 -7.31
C SER A 161 -6.08 -16.01 -6.20
N GLU A 162 -4.77 -15.80 -6.12
CA GLU A 162 -3.91 -16.37 -5.07
C GLU A 162 -4.26 -15.78 -3.70
N ALA A 163 -4.39 -14.45 -3.62
CA ALA A 163 -4.78 -13.77 -2.38
C ALA A 163 -6.16 -14.19 -1.87
N ILE A 164 -7.13 -14.41 -2.78
CA ILE A 164 -8.47 -14.89 -2.43
C ILE A 164 -8.41 -16.31 -1.87
N ALA A 165 -7.63 -17.20 -2.51
CA ALA A 165 -7.47 -18.58 -2.06
C ALA A 165 -6.84 -18.64 -0.65
N GLU A 166 -5.77 -17.89 -0.42
CA GLU A 166 -5.12 -17.80 0.89
C GLU A 166 -6.09 -17.31 1.99
N GLY A 167 -6.89 -16.27 1.69
CA GLY A 167 -7.91 -15.78 2.63
C GLY A 167 -8.99 -16.83 2.94
N TYR A 168 -9.40 -17.60 1.94
CA TYR A 168 -10.38 -18.66 2.09
C TYR A 168 -9.85 -19.83 2.93
N ASP A 169 -8.63 -20.26 2.68
CA ASP A 169 -8.00 -21.37 3.38
C ASP A 169 -7.70 -21.02 4.85
N GLU A 170 -7.17 -19.82 5.12
CA GLU A 170 -6.96 -19.34 6.50
C GLU A 170 -8.30 -19.27 7.25
N THR A 171 -9.36 -18.76 6.61
CA THR A 171 -10.69 -18.69 7.22
C THR A 171 -11.21 -20.08 7.60
N LYS A 172 -11.09 -21.07 6.71
CA LYS A 172 -11.49 -22.46 7.01
C LYS A 172 -10.71 -23.03 8.19
N CYS A 173 -9.40 -22.86 8.19
CA CYS A 173 -8.54 -23.33 9.28
C CYS A 173 -8.97 -22.73 10.62
N ARG A 174 -9.27 -21.42 10.68
CA ARG A 174 -9.70 -20.76 11.91
C ARG A 174 -11.09 -21.16 12.37
N LEU A 175 -12.04 -21.32 11.46
CA LEU A 175 -13.38 -21.78 11.81
C LEU A 175 -13.37 -23.22 12.36
N ALA A 176 -12.52 -24.10 11.84
CA ALA A 176 -12.38 -25.46 12.34
C ALA A 176 -11.83 -25.54 13.77
N MET A 177 -11.11 -24.51 14.22
CA MET A 177 -10.56 -24.42 15.58
C MET A 177 -11.53 -23.81 16.60
N LEU A 178 -12.66 -23.25 16.15
CA LEU A 178 -13.64 -22.70 17.07
C LEU A 178 -14.32 -23.84 17.85
N PRO A 179 -14.42 -23.74 19.19
CA PRO A 179 -15.23 -24.68 19.94
C PRO A 179 -16.67 -24.57 19.46
N MET A 180 -17.25 -25.69 19.01
CA MET A 180 -18.67 -25.78 18.70
C MET A 180 -19.44 -25.27 19.92
N ARG A 181 -20.17 -24.15 19.78
CA ARG A 181 -21.07 -23.67 20.84
C ARG A 181 -22.06 -24.80 21.09
N ARG A 182 -21.95 -25.44 22.26
CA ARG A 182 -23.04 -26.25 22.80
C ARG A 182 -24.13 -25.27 23.22
N GLU A 183 -25.26 -25.32 22.51
CA GLU A 183 -26.51 -24.68 22.92
C GLU A 183 -26.99 -25.23 24.26
#